data_AF-A0A9P7CG80-F1
#
_entry.id   AF-A0A9P7CG80-F1
#
_cell.length_a   1.000
_cell.length_b   1.000
_cell.length_c   1.000
_cell.angle_alpha   90.00
_cell.angle_beta   90.00
_cell.angle_gamma   90.00
#
_symmetry.space_group_name_H-M   'P 1'
#
loop_
_entity.id
_entity.type
_entity.pdbx_description
1 polymer ?
#
loop_
_entity_poly.entity_id
_entity_poly.type
_entity_poly.pdbx_seq_one_letter_code
_entity_poly.pdbx_strand_id
1 'polypeptide(L)'
;MAGGRKRKLVKYEEDSDFEEEKTTKKSKTTDDEEDQDMQVISESSFHPSKITIPRPAHGPFPDALSADSLEFLANLAENNDRDFMHVKAKEWERTRKDFTDFVGLLAKEIHQVDPSVRLEQPKNAVYRQHRDLRFTNDKRPYKTNLSASFSRSGRKFLDAGYHLSIKPGHQSFFAAGIWQPGKAMLENLRQNMIRHGNLLREALSTEAVQEVFGQTGTAILSDEDKLKVAPKNVARDHPEIELLRYKSVVVVKTFTDQEVVSEGFIEKVMDAAEALVPLVAVLNAWV
;
A
#
# COMPACT_ATOMS: atom_id res chain seq x y z
N MET A 1 51.32 -34.84 -25.15
CA MET A 1 52.02 -33.58 -24.79
C MET A 1 50.97 -32.57 -24.35
N ALA A 2 51.09 -32.07 -23.10
CA ALA A 2 50.28 -31.05 -22.40
C ALA A 2 48.78 -31.36 -22.22
N GLY A 3 48.16 -31.32 -21.03
CA GLY A 3 48.51 -30.71 -19.75
C GLY A 3 47.55 -29.56 -19.41
N GLY A 4 46.74 -29.68 -18.36
CA GLY A 4 45.87 -28.58 -17.86
C GLY A 4 44.72 -29.05 -16.95
N ARG A 5 45.03 -29.52 -15.74
CA ARG A 5 44.79 -28.85 -14.43
C ARG A 5 43.33 -28.77 -13.94
N LYS A 6 42.96 -29.77 -13.12
CA LYS A 6 41.92 -29.71 -12.08
C LYS A 6 42.39 -28.81 -10.93
N ARG A 7 41.57 -27.86 -10.46
CA ARG A 7 41.81 -27.12 -9.21
C ARG A 7 41.23 -27.92 -8.03
N LYS A 8 42.07 -28.14 -7.01
CA LYS A 8 41.75 -28.76 -5.72
C LYS A 8 41.20 -27.70 -4.76
N LEU A 9 40.28 -28.13 -3.89
CA LEU A 9 39.87 -27.45 -2.66
C LEU A 9 41.09 -27.19 -1.76
N VAL A 10 41.08 -26.05 -1.09
CA VAL A 10 41.97 -25.75 0.04
C VAL A 10 41.11 -25.55 1.27
N LYS A 11 41.28 -26.45 2.25
CA LYS A 11 40.94 -26.25 3.66
C LYS A 11 42.04 -25.39 4.29
N TYR A 12 41.68 -24.49 5.19
CA TYR A 12 42.62 -23.91 6.14
C TYR A 12 42.15 -24.28 7.55
N GLU A 13 43.05 -24.95 8.27
CA GLU A 13 43.02 -25.18 9.71
C GLU A 13 43.64 -23.98 10.44
N GLU A 14 43.29 -23.89 11.72
CA GLU A 14 43.62 -22.87 12.72
C GLU A 14 45.11 -22.88 13.13
N ASP A 15 45.60 -21.74 13.60
CA ASP A 15 46.62 -21.55 14.66
C ASP A 15 46.61 -20.04 15.02
N SER A 16 46.06 -19.64 16.17
CA SER A 16 46.69 -19.50 17.50
C SER A 16 47.53 -18.23 17.66
N ASP A 17 47.14 -17.44 18.67
CA ASP A 17 47.93 -16.51 19.52
C ASP A 17 47.41 -15.06 19.56
N PHE A 18 46.69 -14.71 20.63
CA PHE A 18 46.98 -13.49 21.41
C PHE A 18 46.30 -13.47 22.80
N GLU A 19 47.16 -13.57 23.81
CA GLU A 19 47.19 -13.21 25.24
C GLU A 19 45.93 -12.87 26.08
N GLU A 20 45.87 -13.51 27.26
CA GLU A 20 45.10 -13.14 28.47
C GLU A 20 45.69 -11.88 29.13
N GLU A 21 44.85 -10.88 29.46
CA GLU A 21 45.15 -9.91 30.52
C GLU A 21 44.12 -10.04 31.66
N LYS A 22 44.57 -10.58 32.79
CA LYS A 22 43.82 -10.64 34.06
C LYS A 22 44.05 -9.36 34.84
N THR A 23 43.00 -8.61 35.14
CA THR A 23 42.98 -7.70 36.28
C THR A 23 41.76 -8.00 37.16
N THR A 24 42.02 -8.23 38.45
CA THR A 24 41.01 -8.57 39.47
C THR A 24 40.85 -7.44 40.48
N LYS A 25 39.59 -7.27 40.90
CA LYS A 25 39.05 -6.69 42.15
C LYS A 25 39.06 -5.16 42.34
N LYS A 26 37.85 -4.60 42.38
CA LYS A 26 37.16 -4.32 43.66
C LYS A 26 35.67 -4.00 43.44
N SER A 27 34.82 -4.78 44.10
CA SER A 27 33.41 -4.49 44.33
C SER A 27 33.26 -3.22 45.16
N LYS A 28 32.48 -2.26 44.67
CA LYS A 28 31.82 -1.26 45.51
C LYS A 28 30.47 -0.92 44.89
N THR A 29 29.46 -1.22 45.68
CA THR A 29 28.03 -0.93 45.58
C THR A 29 27.72 0.40 44.88
N THR A 30 26.84 0.34 43.90
CA THR A 30 25.97 1.45 43.49
C THR A 30 24.55 0.94 43.59
N ASP A 31 24.00 1.05 44.79
CA ASP A 31 22.57 1.31 44.96
C ASP A 31 22.37 2.75 44.49
N ASP A 32 21.55 2.92 43.46
CA ASP A 32 20.66 4.07 43.22
C ASP A 32 19.87 3.69 41.96
N GLU A 33 18.89 2.82 42.19
CA GLU A 33 17.76 2.62 41.29
C GLU A 33 17.06 3.98 41.15
N GLU A 34 17.32 4.71 40.07
CA GLU A 34 16.33 5.64 39.56
C GLU A 34 15.18 4.79 39.01
N ASP A 35 14.26 4.43 39.90
CA ASP A 35 12.88 4.09 39.58
C ASP A 35 12.30 5.22 38.72
N GLN A 36 12.49 5.12 37.42
CA GLN A 36 11.61 5.80 36.48
C GLN A 36 10.24 5.19 36.72
N ASP A 37 9.38 5.95 37.40
CA ASP A 37 7.95 5.70 37.51
C ASP A 37 7.44 5.19 36.15
N MET A 38 7.35 3.86 35.99
CA MET A 38 6.56 3.27 34.92
C MET A 38 5.13 3.63 35.29
N GLN A 39 4.68 4.78 34.80
CA GLN A 39 3.25 5.03 34.71
C GLN A 39 2.68 3.82 33.98
N VAL A 40 1.92 3.01 34.71
CA VAL A 40 1.17 1.91 34.14
C VAL A 40 0.13 2.57 33.27
N ILE A 41 0.45 2.79 32.00
CA ILE A 41 -0.48 3.29 30.99
C ILE A 41 -1.51 2.17 30.81
N SER A 42 -2.57 2.28 31.59
CA SER A 42 -3.69 1.34 31.58
C SER A 42 -4.56 1.61 30.36
N GLU A 43 -5.27 0.60 29.85
CA GLU A 43 -6.16 0.77 28.69
C GLU A 43 -7.22 1.88 28.88
N SER A 44 -7.51 2.26 30.12
CA SER A 44 -8.46 3.32 30.47
C SER A 44 -8.00 4.73 30.09
N SER A 45 -6.73 4.93 29.75
CA SER A 45 -6.21 6.23 29.30
C SER A 45 -6.47 6.52 27.82
N PHE A 46 -6.99 5.56 27.05
CA PHE A 46 -7.23 5.73 25.61
C PHE A 46 -8.66 6.19 25.33
N HIS A 47 -8.79 7.02 24.30
CA HIS A 47 -10.07 7.52 23.82
C HIS A 47 -10.72 6.50 22.86
N PRO A 48 -12.01 6.17 23.02
CA PRO A 48 -12.71 5.34 22.06
C PRO A 48 -12.84 6.05 20.71
N SER A 49 -12.88 5.28 19.62
CA SER A 49 -13.13 5.81 18.28
C SER A 49 -14.46 6.56 18.20
N LYS A 50 -14.47 7.69 17.49
CA LYS A 50 -15.71 8.43 17.18
C LYS A 50 -16.57 7.76 16.10
N ILE A 51 -15.98 6.82 15.37
CA ILE A 51 -16.64 6.06 14.30
C ILE A 51 -17.06 4.70 14.87
N THR A 52 -18.27 4.27 14.55
CA THR A 52 -18.78 2.93 14.87
C THR A 52 -18.55 2.01 13.68
N ILE A 53 -17.86 0.89 13.93
CA ILE A 53 -17.59 -0.11 12.88
C ILE A 53 -18.76 -1.10 12.82
N PRO A 54 -19.32 -1.37 11.62
CA PRO A 54 -20.35 -2.38 11.48
C PRO A 54 -19.86 -3.78 11.86
N ARG A 55 -20.76 -4.59 12.42
CA ARG A 55 -20.48 -5.99 12.80
C ARG A 55 -21.53 -6.89 12.17
N PRO A 56 -21.38 -7.28 10.89
CA PRO A 56 -22.32 -8.18 10.25
C PRO A 56 -22.39 -9.51 11.01
N ALA A 57 -23.59 -10.09 11.05
CA ALA A 57 -23.79 -11.40 11.66
C ALA A 57 -22.95 -12.45 10.93
N HIS A 58 -22.46 -13.44 11.66
CA HIS A 58 -21.67 -14.57 11.15
C HIS A 58 -20.26 -14.24 10.61
N GLY A 59 -19.80 -12.99 10.71
CA GLY A 59 -18.40 -12.65 10.48
C GLY A 59 -17.47 -13.14 11.61
N PRO A 60 -16.13 -13.11 11.42
CA PRO A 60 -15.43 -12.63 10.24
C PRO A 60 -15.55 -13.60 9.04
N PHE A 61 -15.48 -13.06 7.84
CA PHE A 61 -15.55 -13.83 6.60
C PHE A 61 -14.15 -14.04 5.99
N PRO A 62 -13.87 -15.18 5.33
CA PRO A 62 -12.55 -15.46 4.75
C PRO A 62 -12.13 -14.50 3.62
N ASP A 63 -13.10 -13.85 2.99
CA ASP A 63 -13.01 -12.99 1.80
C ASP A 63 -13.21 -11.50 2.13
N ALA A 64 -13.17 -11.14 3.42
CA ALA A 64 -13.35 -9.79 3.92
C ALA A 64 -12.36 -9.47 5.05
N LEU A 65 -12.30 -8.21 5.46
CA LEU A 65 -11.54 -7.82 6.66
C LEU A 65 -12.41 -8.00 7.91
N SER A 66 -11.80 -8.36 9.04
CA SER A 66 -12.54 -8.41 10.30
C SER A 66 -12.94 -7.01 10.78
N ALA A 67 -14.10 -6.91 11.44
CA ALA A 67 -14.53 -5.67 12.10
C ALA A 67 -13.53 -5.21 13.16
N ASP A 68 -12.85 -6.14 13.84
CA ASP A 68 -11.84 -5.84 14.85
C ASP A 68 -10.62 -5.14 14.23
N SER A 69 -10.20 -5.52 13.02
CA SER A 69 -9.14 -4.83 12.28
C SER A 69 -9.49 -3.38 11.96
N LEU A 70 -10.72 -3.13 11.53
CA LEU A 70 -11.19 -1.76 11.25
C LEU A 70 -11.34 -0.95 12.54
N GLU A 71 -11.84 -1.57 13.62
CA GLU A 71 -11.98 -0.93 14.92
C GLU A 71 -10.63 -0.56 15.52
N PHE A 72 -9.62 -1.42 15.37
CA PHE A 72 -8.25 -1.09 15.74
C PHE A 72 -7.76 0.16 15.01
N LEU A 73 -7.95 0.26 13.68
CA LEU A 73 -7.55 1.44 12.92
C LEU A 73 -8.32 2.70 13.34
N ALA A 74 -9.59 2.56 13.71
CA ALA A 74 -10.42 3.66 14.19
C ALA A 74 -9.92 4.17 15.55
N ASN A 75 -9.58 3.26 16.47
CA ASN A 75 -8.98 3.60 17.76
C ASN A 75 -7.57 4.20 17.61
N LEU A 76 -6.77 3.68 16.68
CA LEU A 76 -5.44 4.23 16.36
C LEU A 76 -5.53 5.67 15.83
N ALA A 77 -6.64 6.05 15.20
CA ALA A 77 -6.82 7.42 14.73
C ALA A 77 -7.01 8.43 15.87
N GLU A 78 -7.62 8.00 16.99
CA GLU A 78 -7.81 8.81 18.19
C GLU A 78 -6.59 8.77 19.14
N ASN A 79 -5.82 7.68 19.12
CA ASN A 79 -4.70 7.41 20.06
C ASN A 79 -3.38 7.12 19.31
N ASN A 80 -2.99 8.00 18.40
CA ASN A 80 -1.84 7.75 17.52
C ASN A 80 -0.51 8.10 18.21
N ASP A 81 -0.06 7.23 19.11
CA ASP A 81 1.22 7.32 19.79
C ASP A 81 1.83 5.92 20.05
N ARG A 82 3.04 5.90 20.60
CA ARG A 82 3.80 4.66 20.82
C ARG A 82 3.22 3.82 21.96
N ASP A 83 2.62 4.47 22.95
CA ASP A 83 2.09 3.80 24.14
C ASP A 83 0.84 3.02 23.79
N PHE A 84 -0.06 3.62 22.98
CA PHE A 84 -1.20 2.92 22.41
C PHE A 84 -0.77 1.68 21.62
N MET A 85 0.22 1.80 20.73
CA MET A 85 0.69 0.68 19.92
C MET A 85 1.37 -0.41 20.77
N HIS A 86 2.03 -0.04 21.87
CA HIS A 86 2.62 -0.99 22.80
C HIS A 86 1.54 -1.76 23.58
N VAL A 87 0.56 -1.05 24.15
CA VAL A 87 -0.53 -1.67 24.92
C VAL A 87 -1.42 -2.53 24.01
N LYS A 88 -1.71 -2.07 22.79
CA LYS A 88 -2.53 -2.79 21.80
C LYS A 88 -1.72 -3.66 20.83
N ALA A 89 -0.53 -4.11 21.23
CA ALA A 89 0.36 -4.88 20.35
C ALA A 89 -0.26 -6.20 19.85
N LYS A 90 -1.10 -6.85 20.68
CA LYS A 90 -1.78 -8.09 20.30
C LYS A 90 -2.87 -7.84 19.26
N GLU A 91 -3.64 -6.76 19.42
CA GLU A 91 -4.67 -6.31 18.47
C GLU A 91 -4.02 -5.92 17.14
N TRP A 92 -2.87 -5.21 17.21
CA TRP A 92 -2.09 -4.87 16.03
C TRP A 92 -1.61 -6.11 15.28
N GLU A 93 -1.07 -7.11 15.97
CA GLU A 93 -0.59 -8.33 15.29
C GLU A 93 -1.74 -9.10 14.63
N ARG A 94 -2.91 -9.18 15.28
CA ARG A 94 -4.13 -9.74 14.66
C ARG A 94 -4.55 -8.95 13.42
N THR A 95 -4.61 -7.62 13.53
CA THR A 95 -4.97 -6.70 12.44
C THR A 95 -4.02 -6.83 11.24
N ARG A 96 -2.72 -6.90 11.52
CA ARG A 96 -1.69 -7.06 10.51
C ARG A 96 -1.81 -8.40 9.81
N LYS A 97 -2.04 -9.48 10.56
CA LYS A 97 -2.21 -10.82 10.00
C LYS A 97 -3.45 -10.89 9.11
N ASP A 98 -4.59 -10.41 9.61
CA ASP A 98 -5.87 -10.35 8.89
C ASP A 98 -5.71 -9.65 7.52
N PHE A 99 -5.11 -8.46 7.52
CA PHE A 99 -4.84 -7.73 6.28
C PHE A 99 -3.83 -8.42 5.36
N THR A 100 -2.79 -9.05 5.93
CA THR A 100 -1.78 -9.77 5.12
C THR A 100 -2.39 -11.01 4.44
N ASP A 101 -3.29 -11.71 5.12
CA ASP A 101 -4.01 -12.87 4.58
C ASP A 101 -4.97 -12.43 3.46
N PHE A 102 -5.77 -11.37 3.69
CA PHE A 102 -6.63 -10.77 2.66
C PHE A 102 -5.84 -10.33 1.42
N VAL A 103 -4.72 -9.62 1.61
CA VAL A 103 -3.82 -9.22 0.51
C VAL A 103 -3.27 -10.43 -0.23
N GLY A 104 -3.07 -11.56 0.44
CA GLY A 104 -2.61 -12.79 -0.20
C GLY A 104 -3.66 -13.48 -1.07
N LEU A 105 -4.94 -13.37 -0.72
CA LEU A 105 -6.04 -13.79 -1.58
C LEU A 105 -6.15 -12.84 -2.77
N LEU A 106 -6.24 -11.55 -2.51
CA LEU A 106 -6.39 -10.52 -3.54
C LEU A 106 -5.24 -10.53 -4.56
N ALA A 107 -3.99 -10.73 -4.12
CA ALA A 107 -2.85 -10.82 -5.03
C ALA A 107 -2.98 -11.95 -6.06
N LYS A 108 -3.56 -13.09 -5.66
CA LYS A 108 -3.76 -14.22 -6.56
C LYS A 108 -4.86 -13.94 -7.57
N GLU A 109 -5.97 -13.36 -7.12
CA GLU A 109 -7.09 -13.00 -8.00
C GLU A 109 -6.67 -11.92 -9.01
N ILE A 110 -5.97 -10.85 -8.56
CA ILE A 110 -5.43 -9.82 -9.46
C ILE A 110 -4.46 -10.45 -10.48
N HIS A 111 -3.59 -11.37 -10.07
CA HIS A 111 -2.65 -12.02 -10.99
C HIS A 111 -3.36 -12.90 -12.04
N GLN A 112 -4.51 -13.49 -11.71
CA GLN A 112 -5.29 -14.29 -12.65
C GLN A 112 -5.88 -13.42 -13.78
N VAL A 113 -6.39 -12.23 -13.44
CA VAL A 113 -7.04 -11.32 -14.40
C VAL A 113 -6.03 -10.40 -15.10
N ASP A 114 -4.92 -10.08 -14.44
CA ASP A 114 -3.79 -9.33 -14.97
C ASP A 114 -2.46 -10.07 -14.72
N PRO A 115 -2.06 -10.97 -15.64
CA PRO A 115 -0.80 -11.72 -15.53
C PRO A 115 0.47 -10.85 -15.55
N SER A 116 0.38 -9.56 -15.89
CA SER A 116 1.52 -8.65 -15.82
C SER A 116 1.88 -8.30 -14.38
N VAL A 117 0.93 -8.40 -13.45
CA VAL A 117 1.16 -8.17 -12.03
C VAL A 117 2.03 -9.28 -11.46
N ARG A 118 3.11 -8.91 -10.79
CA ARG A 118 4.00 -9.87 -10.16
C ARG A 118 3.34 -10.50 -8.94
N LEU A 119 3.23 -11.83 -8.93
CA LEU A 119 2.83 -12.56 -7.74
C LEU A 119 4.00 -12.63 -6.75
N GLU A 120 3.90 -11.90 -5.63
CA GLU A 120 4.89 -11.89 -4.55
C GLU A 120 4.31 -12.45 -3.24
N GLN A 121 5.18 -12.70 -2.26
CA GLN A 121 4.72 -12.99 -0.90
C GLN A 121 3.87 -11.81 -0.38
N PRO A 122 2.70 -12.05 0.25
CA PRO A 122 1.75 -10.98 0.60
C PRO A 122 2.37 -9.84 1.43
N LYS A 123 3.26 -10.19 2.38
CA LYS A 123 4.01 -9.23 3.20
C LYS A 123 4.85 -8.21 2.40
N ASN A 124 5.24 -8.56 1.17
CA ASN A 124 6.04 -7.68 0.30
C ASN A 124 5.14 -6.65 -0.41
N ALA A 125 3.85 -6.96 -0.62
CA ALA A 125 2.86 -6.05 -1.18
C ALA A 125 2.35 -5.02 -0.14
N VAL A 126 2.27 -5.41 1.15
CA VAL A 126 1.79 -4.57 2.26
C VAL A 126 2.78 -3.45 2.60
N TYR A 127 2.33 -2.20 2.76
CA TYR A 127 3.17 -1.09 3.23
C TYR A 127 3.40 -1.12 4.74
N ARG A 128 4.49 -0.51 5.19
CA ARG A 128 4.73 -0.30 6.64
C ARG A 128 3.68 0.64 7.25
N GLN A 129 3.32 0.37 8.50
CA GLN A 129 2.40 1.20 9.29
C GLN A 129 3.01 2.54 9.70
N HIS A 130 4.31 2.56 9.98
CA HIS A 130 5.01 3.76 10.42
C HIS A 130 5.00 4.85 9.33
N ARG A 131 4.90 6.11 9.73
CA ARG A 131 5.03 7.29 8.86
C ARG A 131 6.48 7.75 8.73
N ASP A 132 6.74 8.61 7.76
CA ASP A 132 7.96 9.42 7.74
C ASP A 132 7.61 10.80 8.32
N LEU A 133 8.29 11.19 9.41
CA LEU A 133 7.95 12.39 10.18
C LEU A 133 8.86 13.59 9.88
N ARG A 134 9.87 13.42 9.02
CA ARG A 134 10.93 14.41 8.81
C ARG A 134 10.42 15.72 8.21
N PHE A 135 9.37 15.65 7.38
CA PHE A 135 8.88 16.79 6.59
C PHE A 135 7.44 17.21 6.91
N THR A 136 6.79 16.58 7.89
CA THR A 136 5.39 16.86 8.27
C THR A 136 5.32 17.61 9.60
N ASN A 137 4.40 18.57 9.70
CA ASN A 137 4.06 19.22 10.97
C ASN A 137 3.28 18.30 11.90
N ASP A 138 2.44 17.42 11.33
CA ASP A 138 1.77 16.36 12.08
C ASP A 138 2.78 15.26 12.44
N LYS A 139 3.04 15.11 13.74
CA LYS A 139 4.03 14.18 14.30
C LYS A 139 3.48 12.82 14.72
N ARG A 140 2.21 12.52 14.41
CA ARG A 140 1.62 11.19 14.68
C ARG A 140 2.43 10.08 13.99
N PRO A 141 3.00 9.11 14.73
CA PRO A 141 3.99 8.15 14.21
C PRO A 141 3.43 7.09 13.26
N TYR A 142 2.13 6.80 13.32
CA TYR A 142 1.52 5.71 12.55
C TYR A 142 0.54 6.23 11.51
N LYS A 143 0.43 5.51 10.40
CA LYS A 143 -0.69 5.65 9.48
C LYS A 143 -1.96 5.19 10.19
N THR A 144 -3.12 5.69 9.75
CA THR A 144 -4.44 5.26 10.25
C THR A 144 -5.18 4.40 9.22
N ASN A 145 -4.45 3.93 8.21
CA ASN A 145 -4.91 3.02 7.19
C ASN A 145 -3.90 1.87 7.03
N LEU A 146 -4.37 0.76 6.49
CA LEU A 146 -3.56 -0.33 5.95
C LEU A 146 -3.54 -0.19 4.44
N SER A 147 -2.40 -0.46 3.80
CA SER A 147 -2.35 -0.40 2.34
C SER A 147 -1.42 -1.44 1.73
N ALA A 148 -1.74 -1.81 0.49
CA ALA A 148 -0.97 -2.72 -0.33
C ALA A 148 -0.97 -2.26 -1.79
N SER A 149 0.07 -2.60 -2.54
CA SER A 149 0.16 -2.32 -3.98
C SER A 149 0.55 -3.57 -4.76
N PHE A 150 -0.01 -3.67 -5.96
CA PHE A 150 0.17 -4.78 -6.90
C PHE A 150 0.53 -4.22 -8.27
N SER A 151 1.68 -4.59 -8.80
CA SER A 151 2.15 -4.10 -10.11
C SER A 151 3.22 -5.04 -10.68
N ARG A 152 3.68 -4.82 -11.92
CA ARG A 152 4.76 -5.64 -12.51
C ARG A 152 6.09 -5.50 -11.76
N SER A 153 6.32 -4.36 -11.10
CA SER A 153 7.48 -4.13 -10.21
C SER A 153 7.20 -4.36 -8.73
N GLY A 154 6.03 -4.93 -8.39
CA GLY A 154 5.59 -5.16 -7.01
C GLY A 154 5.27 -3.85 -6.28
N ARG A 155 5.42 -3.84 -4.95
CA ARG A 155 5.07 -2.67 -4.09
C ARG A 155 5.83 -1.38 -4.42
N LYS A 156 6.94 -1.45 -5.16
CA LYS A 156 7.67 -0.25 -5.59
C LYS A 156 6.83 0.63 -6.52
N PHE A 157 5.86 0.05 -7.22
CA PHE A 157 4.87 0.78 -8.01
C PHE A 157 5.51 1.77 -9.00
N LEU A 158 6.54 1.30 -9.71
CA LEU A 158 7.28 2.11 -10.70
C LEU A 158 6.56 2.23 -12.05
N ASP A 159 5.38 1.62 -12.13
CA ASP A 159 4.59 1.37 -13.32
C ASP A 159 3.11 1.43 -12.95
N ALA A 160 2.23 1.30 -13.95
CA ALA A 160 0.80 1.22 -13.67
C ALA A 160 0.48 -0.06 -12.92
N GLY A 161 -0.38 0.05 -11.91
CA GLY A 161 -0.84 -1.09 -11.14
C GLY A 161 -2.03 -0.74 -10.28
N TYR A 162 -2.25 -1.55 -9.26
CA TYR A 162 -3.38 -1.48 -8.34
C TYR A 162 -2.93 -1.12 -6.93
N HIS A 163 -3.75 -0.36 -6.21
CA HIS A 163 -3.51 0.04 -4.84
C HIS A 163 -4.77 -0.17 -3.99
N LEU A 164 -4.63 -0.87 -2.88
CA LEU A 164 -5.67 -1.02 -1.87
C LEU A 164 -5.31 -0.18 -0.65
N SER A 165 -6.28 0.59 -0.14
CA SER A 165 -6.18 1.28 1.14
C SER A 165 -7.44 1.00 1.98
N ILE A 166 -7.26 0.38 3.14
CA ILE A 166 -8.32 0.13 4.12
C ILE A 166 -8.23 1.19 5.21
N LYS A 167 -9.28 2.01 5.31
CA LYS A 167 -9.37 3.12 6.26
C LYS A 167 -10.81 3.28 6.77
N PRO A 168 -11.04 3.27 8.09
CA PRO A 168 -12.36 3.49 8.67
C PRO A 168 -12.99 4.83 8.31
N GLY A 169 -14.31 4.91 8.46
CA GLY A 169 -15.13 6.08 8.17
C GLY A 169 -15.51 6.20 6.70
N HIS A 170 -15.75 5.07 6.04
CA HIS A 170 -16.08 4.97 4.61
C HIS A 170 -15.00 5.57 3.70
N GLN A 171 -13.73 5.44 4.12
CA GLN A 171 -12.57 5.97 3.40
C GLN A 171 -11.70 4.87 2.80
N SER A 172 -12.19 3.62 2.78
CA SER A 172 -11.51 2.53 2.12
C SER A 172 -11.67 2.67 0.60
N PHE A 173 -10.61 2.38 -0.14
CA PHE A 173 -10.63 2.47 -1.59
C PHE A 173 -9.68 1.49 -2.25
N PHE A 174 -10.01 1.17 -3.50
CA PHE A 174 -9.14 0.50 -4.44
C PHE A 174 -8.91 1.42 -5.64
N ALA A 175 -7.68 1.50 -6.11
CA ALA A 175 -7.31 2.38 -7.21
C ALA A 175 -6.46 1.63 -8.24
N ALA A 176 -6.57 2.01 -9.51
CA ALA A 176 -5.70 1.52 -10.57
C ALA A 176 -5.16 2.65 -11.45
N GLY A 177 -3.91 2.52 -11.91
CA GLY A 177 -3.27 3.44 -12.82
C GLY A 177 -1.90 3.93 -12.35
N ILE A 178 -1.52 5.15 -12.74
CA ILE A 178 -0.24 5.78 -12.39
C ILE A 178 -0.48 7.02 -11.54
N TRP A 179 -0.05 6.95 -10.28
CA TRP A 179 -0.14 8.03 -9.30
C TRP A 179 1.18 8.80 -9.19
N GLN A 180 1.12 10.12 -9.30
CA GLN A 180 2.23 11.06 -9.14
C GLN A 180 3.54 10.62 -9.83
N PRO A 181 3.51 10.36 -11.15
CA PRO A 181 4.69 9.96 -11.89
C PRO A 181 5.79 11.03 -11.84
N GLY A 182 7.04 10.58 -11.86
CA GLY A 182 8.18 11.47 -12.03
C GLY A 182 8.13 12.23 -13.37
N LYS A 183 8.86 13.34 -13.47
CA LYS A 183 8.83 14.24 -14.64
C LYS A 183 9.00 13.52 -15.99
N ALA A 184 9.95 12.60 -16.10
CA ALA A 184 10.22 11.88 -17.34
C ALA A 184 9.06 10.97 -17.76
N MET A 185 8.49 10.23 -16.81
CA MET A 185 7.33 9.37 -17.05
C MET A 185 6.09 10.19 -17.41
N LEU A 186 5.83 11.29 -16.69
CA LEU A 186 4.70 12.17 -17.01
C LEU A 186 4.81 12.77 -18.42
N GLU A 187 6.01 13.16 -18.84
CA GLU A 187 6.23 13.63 -20.21
C GLU A 187 5.95 12.52 -21.22
N ASN A 188 6.44 11.30 -20.97
CA ASN A 188 6.19 10.17 -21.85
C ASN A 188 4.69 9.83 -21.96
N LEU A 189 3.96 9.85 -20.85
CA LEU A 189 2.52 9.67 -20.83
C LEU A 189 1.82 10.72 -21.70
N ARG A 190 2.18 12.00 -21.57
CA ARG A 190 1.59 13.08 -22.38
C ARG A 190 1.89 12.92 -23.88
N GLN A 191 3.11 12.55 -24.24
CA GLN A 191 3.46 12.30 -25.64
C GLN A 191 2.64 11.14 -26.22
N ASN A 192 2.40 10.09 -25.44
CA ASN A 192 1.53 8.99 -25.86
C ASN A 192 0.06 9.39 -25.90
N MET A 193 -0.44 10.21 -24.97
CA MET A 193 -1.80 10.77 -25.05
C MET A 193 -2.02 11.58 -26.33
N ILE A 194 -1.04 12.39 -26.75
CA ILE A 194 -1.11 13.16 -28.01
C ILE A 194 -1.24 12.22 -29.22
N ARG A 195 -0.49 11.11 -29.24
CA ARG A 195 -0.42 10.19 -30.39
C ARG A 195 -1.53 9.13 -30.39
N HIS A 196 -1.95 8.69 -29.22
CA HIS A 196 -2.72 7.47 -28.99
C HIS A 196 -3.78 7.65 -27.88
N GLY A 197 -4.28 8.88 -27.68
CA GLY A 197 -5.30 9.18 -26.66
C GLY A 197 -6.58 8.36 -26.80
N ASN A 198 -6.90 7.89 -28.01
CA ASN A 198 -8.02 6.98 -28.26
C ASN A 198 -7.90 5.67 -27.47
N LEU A 199 -6.70 5.09 -27.33
CA LEU A 199 -6.51 3.84 -26.57
C LEU A 199 -6.90 4.00 -25.10
N LEU A 200 -6.58 5.16 -24.50
CA LEU A 200 -6.96 5.45 -23.13
C LEU A 200 -8.47 5.70 -23.01
N ARG A 201 -9.09 6.37 -23.99
CA ARG A 201 -10.55 6.54 -24.00
C ARG A 201 -11.29 5.21 -24.13
N GLU A 202 -10.82 4.34 -25.03
CA GLU A 202 -11.36 2.98 -25.23
C GLU A 202 -11.25 2.16 -23.94
N ALA A 203 -10.08 2.18 -23.29
CA ALA A 203 -9.86 1.49 -22.02
C ALA A 203 -10.76 2.00 -20.87
N LEU A 204 -11.13 3.27 -20.89
CA LEU A 204 -12.01 3.89 -19.88
C LEU A 204 -13.50 3.82 -20.25
N SER A 205 -13.86 3.25 -21.40
CA SER A 205 -15.25 3.27 -21.90
C SER A 205 -15.79 1.87 -22.21
N THR A 206 -15.27 0.85 -21.53
CA THR A 206 -15.77 -0.52 -21.64
C THR A 206 -17.12 -0.68 -20.92
N GLU A 207 -17.88 -1.70 -21.29
CA GLU A 207 -19.14 -2.04 -20.60
C GLU A 207 -18.90 -2.35 -19.11
N ALA A 208 -17.85 -3.12 -18.80
CA ALA A 208 -17.45 -3.41 -17.42
C ALA A 208 -17.16 -2.14 -16.60
N VAL A 209 -16.51 -1.14 -17.20
CA VAL A 209 -16.30 0.15 -16.53
C VAL A 209 -17.63 0.85 -16.24
N GLN A 210 -18.54 0.88 -17.22
CA GLN A 210 -19.86 1.50 -17.03
C GLN A 210 -20.67 0.80 -15.93
N GLU A 211 -20.60 -0.53 -15.85
CA GLU A 211 -21.30 -1.33 -14.83
C GLU A 211 -20.75 -1.07 -13.42
N VAL A 212 -19.42 -1.07 -13.27
CA VAL A 212 -18.77 -0.95 -11.94
C VAL A 212 -18.76 0.49 -11.42
N PHE A 213 -18.57 1.47 -12.30
CA PHE A 213 -18.38 2.87 -11.92
C PHE A 213 -19.60 3.75 -12.21
N GLY A 214 -20.58 3.27 -12.97
CA GLY A 214 -21.75 4.06 -13.38
C GLY A 214 -21.44 5.18 -14.37
N GLN A 215 -20.19 5.32 -14.79
CA GLN A 215 -19.67 6.35 -15.69
C GLN A 215 -18.53 5.78 -16.54
N THR A 216 -18.17 6.47 -17.62
CA THR A 216 -17.12 6.08 -18.56
C THR A 216 -16.25 7.27 -18.98
N GLY A 217 -15.17 6.99 -19.68
CA GLY A 217 -14.26 7.98 -20.24
C GLY A 217 -13.47 8.74 -19.16
N THR A 218 -13.20 10.02 -19.40
CA THR A 218 -12.42 10.84 -18.46
C THR A 218 -13.15 11.14 -17.16
N ALA A 219 -14.47 10.93 -17.10
CA ALA A 219 -15.28 11.19 -15.91
C ALA A 219 -14.90 10.29 -14.72
N ILE A 220 -14.36 9.10 -14.96
CA ILE A 220 -13.92 8.17 -13.91
C ILE A 220 -12.49 8.41 -13.43
N LEU A 221 -11.73 9.32 -14.07
CA LEU A 221 -10.39 9.67 -13.62
C LEU A 221 -10.44 10.61 -12.41
N SER A 222 -9.54 10.38 -11.45
CA SER A 222 -9.40 11.24 -10.28
C SER A 222 -8.89 12.63 -10.67
N ASP A 223 -9.65 13.66 -10.27
CA ASP A 223 -9.31 15.07 -10.48
C ASP A 223 -8.31 15.61 -9.41
N GLU A 224 -7.88 14.78 -8.45
CA GLU A 224 -7.02 15.19 -7.32
C GLU A 224 -5.69 15.82 -7.77
N ASP A 225 -5.08 15.32 -8.85
CA ASP A 225 -3.83 15.83 -9.42
C ASP A 225 -4.01 16.36 -10.85
N LYS A 226 -5.15 17.00 -11.13
CA LYS A 226 -5.48 17.58 -12.44
C LYS A 226 -5.14 19.07 -12.51
N LEU A 227 -4.49 19.46 -13.61
CA LEU A 227 -4.20 20.87 -13.88
C LEU A 227 -5.48 21.65 -14.16
N LYS A 228 -5.55 22.91 -13.72
CA LYS A 228 -6.64 23.85 -14.07
C LYS A 228 -6.54 24.38 -15.50
N VAL A 229 -5.34 24.38 -16.07
CA VAL A 229 -5.01 24.93 -17.39
C VAL A 229 -4.24 23.92 -18.23
N ALA A 230 -4.11 24.19 -19.52
CA ALA A 230 -3.27 23.42 -20.42
C ALA A 230 -1.84 23.24 -19.86
N PRO A 231 -1.23 22.05 -20.00
CA PRO A 231 0.19 21.87 -19.70
C PRO A 231 1.06 22.86 -20.47
N LYS A 232 2.26 23.11 -19.95
CA LYS A 232 3.24 23.95 -20.64
C LYS A 232 3.52 23.37 -22.04
N ASN A 233 3.57 24.23 -23.05
CA ASN A 233 3.82 23.89 -24.46
C ASN A 233 2.73 23.05 -25.15
N VAL A 234 1.51 22.97 -24.59
CA VAL A 234 0.35 22.36 -25.24
C VAL A 234 -0.67 23.46 -25.57
N ALA A 235 -1.18 23.47 -26.80
CA ALA A 235 -2.22 24.42 -27.22
C ALA A 235 -3.52 24.19 -26.42
N ARG A 236 -4.23 25.27 -26.07
CA ARG A 236 -5.44 25.18 -25.22
C ARG A 236 -6.60 24.45 -25.90
N ASP A 237 -6.60 24.43 -27.22
CA ASP A 237 -7.58 23.81 -28.11
C ASP A 237 -7.11 22.43 -28.65
N HIS A 238 -6.04 21.87 -28.08
CA HIS A 238 -5.58 20.54 -28.47
C HIS A 238 -6.71 19.48 -28.30
N PRO A 239 -6.93 18.56 -29.26
CA PRO A 239 -8.02 17.59 -29.18
C PRO A 239 -8.00 16.72 -27.92
N GLU A 240 -6.80 16.40 -27.43
CA GLU A 240 -6.56 15.60 -26.21
C GLU A 240 -6.42 16.43 -24.93
N ILE A 241 -6.83 17.71 -24.94
CA ILE A 241 -6.55 18.63 -23.82
C ILE A 241 -7.14 18.15 -22.48
N GLU A 242 -8.29 17.47 -22.51
CA GLU A 242 -8.89 16.92 -21.30
C GLU A 242 -7.99 15.88 -20.62
N LEU A 243 -7.45 14.93 -21.40
CA LEU A 243 -6.51 13.92 -20.91
C LEU A 243 -5.18 14.55 -20.47
N LEU A 244 -4.64 15.48 -21.26
CA LEU A 244 -3.31 16.07 -21.02
C LEU A 244 -3.21 16.87 -19.71
N ARG A 245 -4.35 17.31 -19.17
CA ARG A 245 -4.44 18.01 -17.89
C ARG A 245 -4.23 17.10 -16.69
N TYR A 246 -4.44 15.80 -16.80
CA TYR A 246 -4.18 14.84 -15.73
C TYR A 246 -2.67 14.67 -15.54
N LYS A 247 -2.17 14.89 -14.31
CA LYS A 247 -0.79 14.56 -13.95
C LYS A 247 -0.68 13.15 -13.38
N SER A 248 -1.75 12.68 -12.74
CA SER A 248 -1.94 11.30 -12.32
C SER A 248 -3.10 10.73 -13.13
N VAL A 249 -2.91 9.55 -13.72
CA VAL A 249 -3.96 8.84 -14.47
C VAL A 249 -4.40 7.68 -13.61
N VAL A 250 -5.39 7.93 -12.75
CA VAL A 250 -5.85 6.98 -11.73
C VAL A 250 -7.35 6.96 -11.69
N VAL A 251 -7.93 5.77 -11.61
CA VAL A 251 -9.34 5.55 -11.29
C VAL A 251 -9.44 5.03 -9.86
N VAL A 252 -10.43 5.48 -9.10
CA VAL A 252 -10.61 5.13 -7.69
C VAL A 252 -12.04 4.62 -7.47
N LYS A 253 -12.17 3.42 -6.88
CA LYS A 253 -13.41 2.89 -6.32
C LYS A 253 -13.36 2.98 -4.81
N THR A 254 -14.35 3.62 -4.20
CA THR A 254 -14.51 3.66 -2.73
C THR A 254 -15.43 2.56 -2.23
N PHE A 255 -15.23 2.19 -0.97
CA PHE A 255 -16.01 1.19 -0.24
C PHE A 255 -16.40 1.71 1.14
N THR A 256 -17.61 1.39 1.54
CA THR A 256 -18.11 1.69 2.89
C THR A 256 -17.52 0.71 3.90
N ASP A 257 -17.43 1.12 5.18
CA ASP A 257 -16.99 0.22 6.25
C ASP A 257 -17.82 -1.06 6.33
N GLN A 258 -19.13 -1.00 6.02
CA GLN A 258 -19.99 -2.18 5.96
C GLN A 258 -19.52 -3.17 4.90
N GLU A 259 -19.18 -2.68 3.71
CA GLU A 259 -18.71 -3.55 2.62
C GLU A 259 -17.38 -4.21 2.95
N VAL A 260 -16.47 -3.46 3.56
CA VAL A 260 -15.12 -3.96 3.91
C VAL A 260 -15.18 -5.15 4.87
N VAL A 261 -16.20 -5.21 5.74
CA VAL A 261 -16.33 -6.24 6.78
C VAL A 261 -17.36 -7.33 6.46
N SER A 262 -17.98 -7.27 5.28
CA SER A 262 -19.03 -8.22 4.87
C SER A 262 -18.49 -9.21 3.84
N GLU A 263 -19.08 -10.41 3.84
CA GLU A 263 -18.92 -11.40 2.77
C GLU A 263 -19.11 -10.73 1.40
N GLY A 264 -18.32 -11.14 0.41
CA GLY A 264 -18.33 -10.56 -0.92
C GLY A 264 -17.36 -9.39 -1.11
N PHE A 265 -16.53 -9.05 -0.13
CA PHE A 265 -15.67 -7.86 -0.24
C PHE A 265 -14.57 -8.03 -1.28
N ILE A 266 -13.94 -9.21 -1.35
CA ILE A 266 -12.90 -9.46 -2.36
C ILE A 266 -13.46 -9.37 -3.77
N GLU A 267 -14.68 -9.89 -4.01
CA GLU A 267 -15.38 -9.84 -5.29
C GLU A 267 -15.62 -8.38 -5.70
N LYS A 268 -16.08 -7.53 -4.78
CA LYS A 268 -16.26 -6.10 -5.05
C LYS A 268 -14.97 -5.37 -5.42
N VAL A 269 -13.85 -5.79 -4.84
CA VAL A 269 -12.53 -5.26 -5.23
C VAL A 269 -12.13 -5.80 -6.60
N MET A 270 -12.42 -7.07 -6.88
CA MET A 270 -12.10 -7.72 -8.15
C MET A 270 -12.93 -7.19 -9.32
N ASP A 271 -14.20 -6.85 -9.13
CA ASP A 271 -15.03 -6.16 -10.13
C ASP A 271 -14.31 -4.88 -10.64
N ALA A 272 -13.75 -4.09 -9.71
CA ALA A 272 -12.98 -2.91 -10.05
C ALA A 272 -11.62 -3.23 -10.68
N ALA A 273 -10.94 -4.30 -10.25
CA ALA A 273 -9.66 -4.71 -10.82
C ALA A 273 -9.83 -5.15 -12.28
N GLU A 274 -10.79 -6.04 -12.55
CA GLU A 274 -11.10 -6.59 -13.87
C GLU A 274 -11.50 -5.49 -14.86
N ALA A 275 -12.41 -4.60 -14.45
CA ALA A 275 -12.84 -3.48 -15.28
C ALA A 275 -11.67 -2.55 -15.68
N LEU A 276 -10.60 -2.49 -14.88
CA LEU A 276 -9.47 -1.60 -15.08
C LEU A 276 -8.21 -2.26 -15.66
N VAL A 277 -8.23 -3.56 -15.97
CA VAL A 277 -7.12 -4.24 -16.67
C VAL A 277 -6.76 -3.53 -17.99
N PRO A 278 -7.71 -3.11 -18.85
CA PRO A 278 -7.36 -2.39 -20.08
C PRO A 278 -6.64 -1.06 -19.82
N LEU A 279 -7.04 -0.32 -18.78
CA LEU A 279 -6.38 0.92 -18.38
C LEU A 279 -4.93 0.67 -17.97
N VAL A 280 -4.71 -0.33 -17.11
CA VAL A 280 -3.37 -0.70 -16.64
C VAL A 280 -2.50 -1.16 -17.80
N ALA A 281 -3.04 -1.95 -18.72
CA ALA A 281 -2.33 -2.42 -19.92
C ALA A 281 -1.88 -1.26 -20.82
N VAL A 282 -2.77 -0.31 -21.12
CA VAL A 282 -2.44 0.88 -21.95
C VAL A 282 -1.35 1.71 -21.30
N LEU A 283 -1.47 2.00 -20.00
CA LEU A 283 -0.48 2.78 -19.28
C LEU A 283 0.87 2.07 -19.18
N ASN A 284 0.86 0.75 -18.99
CA ASN A 284 2.10 -0.04 -18.96
C ASN A 284 2.80 -0.14 -20.31
N ALA A 285 2.06 -0.08 -21.43
CA ALA A 285 2.67 0.01 -22.76
C ALA A 285 3.42 1.34 -22.98
N TRP A 286 3.15 2.36 -22.16
CA TRP A 286 3.75 3.69 -22.28
C TRP A 286 4.89 3.95 -21.27
N VAL A 287 5.24 3.01 -20.37
CA VAL A 287 6.25 3.26 -19.32
C VAL A 287 7.24 2.12 -19.10
#